data_AF-A0A1I7V1U1-F1
#
_entry.id   AF-A0A1I7V1U1-F1
#
_cell.length_a   1.000
_cell.length_b   1.000
_cell.length_c   1.000
_cell.angle_alpha   90.00
_cell.angle_beta   90.00
_cell.angle_gamma   90.00
#
_symmetry.space_group_name_H-M   'P 1'
#
loop_
_entity.id
_entity.type
_entity.pdbx_description
1 polymer ?
#
loop_
_entity_poly.entity_id
_entity_poly.type
_entity_poly.pdbx_seq_one_letter_code
_entity_poly.pdbx_strand_id
1 'polypeptide(L)'
;MPKQFCITTDEMENFMINRNVFLKTLKVYYCNDSISTANLCLSEDLSTLKSNCVKILGDIEITWYEAKYVHKLSNVKWIFGTLEFESTDLVSIDFLNNLEYIASLGNYRENQGYQEAIVVTNNQNLTKFDIPNLKNVRSPSSVWMYFRMNPPALNKYLIEETSICNPYKDVSNETNLYVATIDGESCGGTSLNDFEDKTLFR
;
A
#
# COMPACT_ATOMS: atom_id res chain seq x y z
N MET A 1 12.32 30.71 3.32
CA MET A 1 12.12 29.48 2.53
C MET A 1 10.64 29.43 2.15
N PRO A 2 10.27 29.16 0.88
CA PRO A 2 8.86 28.97 0.56
C PRO A 2 8.33 27.81 1.42
N LYS A 3 7.09 27.91 1.91
CA LYS A 3 6.39 26.72 2.40
C LYS A 3 6.40 25.73 1.25
N GLN A 4 7.09 24.61 1.43
CA GLN A 4 6.96 23.50 0.51
C GLN A 4 5.45 23.14 0.45
N PHE A 5 4.97 22.71 -0.71
CA PHE A 5 3.56 22.34 -0.90
C PHE A 5 3.31 20.99 -0.23
N CYS A 6 2.31 20.93 0.67
CA CYS A 6 1.91 19.70 1.37
C CYS A 6 0.43 19.41 1.13
N ILE A 7 0.04 18.17 1.35
CA ILE A 7 -1.36 17.72 1.30
C ILE A 7 -1.79 17.21 2.67
N THR A 8 -2.99 17.58 3.11
CA THR A 8 -3.57 17.03 4.35
C THR A 8 -4.13 15.62 4.11
N THR A 9 -4.33 14.86 5.18
CA THR A 9 -5.00 13.56 5.10
C THR A 9 -6.43 13.70 4.57
N ASP A 10 -7.17 14.73 5.00
CA ASP A 10 -8.53 15.00 4.54
C ASP A 10 -8.60 15.35 3.03
N GLU A 11 -7.64 16.12 2.52
CA GLU A 11 -7.52 16.38 1.08
C GLU A 11 -7.23 15.08 0.31
N MET A 12 -6.31 14.26 0.81
CA MET A 12 -6.01 12.96 0.20
C MET A 12 -7.23 12.05 0.18
N GLU A 13 -8.03 11.99 1.25
CA GLU A 13 -9.27 11.22 1.28
C GLU A 13 -10.23 11.65 0.18
N ASN A 14 -10.43 12.95 0.00
CA ASN A 14 -11.30 13.49 -1.05
C ASN A 14 -10.83 13.07 -2.45
N PHE A 15 -9.52 13.04 -2.69
CA PHE A 15 -8.99 12.53 -3.96
C PHE A 15 -9.16 11.02 -4.11
N MET A 16 -8.83 10.25 -3.07
CA MET A 16 -8.83 8.78 -3.10
C MET A 16 -10.22 8.17 -3.24
N ILE A 17 -11.27 8.84 -2.74
CA ILE A 17 -12.66 8.41 -2.92
C ILE A 17 -13.06 8.46 -4.40
N ASN A 18 -12.47 9.37 -5.19
CA ASN A 18 -12.72 9.45 -6.62
C ASN A 18 -11.77 8.52 -7.40
N ARG A 19 -12.30 7.37 -7.82
CA ARG A 19 -11.55 6.35 -8.59
C ARG A 19 -11.03 6.84 -9.95
N ASN A 20 -11.53 7.96 -10.46
CA ASN A 20 -11.08 8.53 -11.73
C ASN A 20 -9.84 9.42 -11.58
N VAL A 21 -9.39 9.68 -10.35
CA VAL A 21 -8.22 10.52 -10.08
C VAL A 21 -7.00 9.62 -9.90
N PHE A 22 -6.03 9.74 -10.81
CA PHE A 22 -4.77 9.01 -10.75
C PHE A 22 -3.64 9.95 -10.31
N LEU A 23 -3.18 9.80 -9.06
CA LEU A 23 -2.21 10.72 -8.41
C LEU A 23 -0.77 10.19 -8.36
N LYS A 24 -0.39 9.28 -9.26
CA LYS A 24 0.96 8.67 -9.28
C LYS A 24 2.08 9.72 -9.33
N THR A 25 1.93 10.77 -10.13
CA THR A 25 2.98 11.79 -10.37
C THR A 25 3.03 12.92 -9.33
N LEU A 26 2.11 12.94 -8.36
CA LEU A 26 2.03 13.99 -7.35
C LEU A 26 3.22 13.93 -6.39
N LYS A 27 4.19 14.84 -6.51
CA LYS A 27 5.37 14.90 -5.62
C LYS A 27 5.10 15.84 -4.45
N VAL A 28 4.55 15.30 -3.36
CA VAL A 28 4.15 16.04 -2.15
C VAL A 28 4.41 15.19 -0.91
N TYR A 29 4.28 15.81 0.27
CA TYR A 29 4.34 15.15 1.56
C TYR A 29 3.10 15.55 2.38
N TYR A 30 2.80 14.79 3.43
CA TYR A 30 1.68 15.09 4.30
C TYR A 30 1.96 16.32 5.17
N CYS A 31 0.97 17.22 5.28
CA CYS A 31 1.06 18.38 6.16
C CYS A 31 1.18 17.94 7.63
N ASN A 32 2.01 18.64 8.41
CA ASN A 32 2.24 18.35 9.82
C ASN A 32 1.17 19.00 10.74
N ASP A 33 0.27 19.79 10.17
CA ASP A 33 -0.60 20.69 10.93
C ASP A 33 -1.76 19.91 11.54
N SER A 34 -1.60 19.58 12.83
CA SER A 34 -2.61 19.10 13.78
C SER A 34 -3.28 17.76 13.46
N ILE A 35 -2.53 16.69 13.74
CA ILE A 35 -2.92 15.25 13.74
C ILE A 35 -3.96 14.92 14.85
N SER A 36 -4.97 15.77 15.04
CA SER A 36 -5.92 15.67 16.16
C SER A 36 -7.34 15.42 15.69
N THR A 37 -7.54 14.31 14.97
CA THR A 37 -8.86 13.69 14.92
C THR A 37 -8.84 12.43 15.79
N ALA A 38 -9.91 12.16 16.54
CA ALA A 38 -9.96 11.11 17.57
C ALA A 38 -9.62 9.68 17.06
N ASN A 39 -9.62 9.49 15.74
CA ASN A 39 -9.40 8.20 15.08
C ASN A 39 -8.20 8.18 14.12
N LEU A 40 -7.43 9.28 14.03
CA LEU A 40 -6.16 9.34 13.29
C LEU A 40 -5.01 9.07 14.25
N CYS A 41 -4.19 8.09 13.91
CA CYS A 41 -3.02 7.69 14.67
C CYS A 41 -1.76 7.92 13.85
N LEU A 42 -0.66 8.26 14.53
CA LEU A 42 0.65 8.26 13.90
C LEU A 42 1.20 6.83 13.89
N SER A 43 1.85 6.47 12.79
CA SER A 43 2.68 5.28 12.74
C SER A 43 3.95 5.56 13.52
N GLU A 44 3.95 5.13 14.78
CA GLU A 44 5.16 5.04 15.59
C GLU A 44 5.52 3.54 15.70
N ASP A 45 5.12 2.91 16.80
CA ASP A 45 5.27 1.48 17.03
C ASP A 45 3.89 0.83 17.09
N LEU A 46 3.71 -0.31 16.42
CA LEU A 46 2.48 -1.08 16.48
C LEU A 46 2.13 -1.48 17.93
N SER A 47 3.14 -1.62 18.79
CA SER A 47 2.98 -1.88 20.22
C SER A 47 2.30 -0.74 20.99
N THR A 48 2.43 0.51 20.54
CA THR A 48 1.82 1.71 21.17
C THR A 48 0.57 2.19 20.44
N LEU A 49 0.30 1.68 19.24
CA LEU A 49 -0.91 2.00 18.46
C LEU A 49 -2.17 1.73 19.30
N LYS A 50 -3.10 2.70 19.32
CA LYS A 50 -4.37 2.58 20.03
C LYS A 50 -5.29 1.60 19.27
N SER A 51 -6.13 0.86 19.99
CA SER A 51 -7.03 -0.14 19.37
C SER A 51 -8.17 0.48 18.53
N ASN A 52 -8.45 1.77 18.70
CA ASN A 52 -9.52 2.49 18.01
C ASN A 52 -9.03 3.30 16.79
N CYS A 53 -7.80 3.10 16.32
CA CYS A 53 -7.28 3.76 15.13
C CYS A 53 -8.08 3.32 13.89
N VAL A 54 -8.69 4.30 13.21
CA VAL A 54 -9.38 4.09 11.93
C VAL A 54 -8.52 4.56 10.77
N LYS A 55 -7.65 5.55 11.02
CA LYS A 55 -6.72 6.13 10.06
C LYS A 55 -5.32 6.10 10.64
N ILE A 56 -4.32 5.76 9.83
CA ILE A 56 -2.91 5.81 10.21
C ILE A 56 -2.17 6.77 9.28
N LEU A 57 -1.42 7.70 9.84
CA LEU A 57 -0.46 8.54 9.11
C LEU A 57 0.96 8.07 9.39
N GLY A 58 1.66 7.66 8.35
CA GLY A 58 3.01 7.10 8.42
C GLY A 58 3.08 5.66 7.88
N ASP A 59 4.31 5.21 7.70
CA ASP A 59 4.64 3.89 7.14
C ASP A 59 4.59 2.84 8.25
N ILE A 60 4.03 1.66 7.96
CA ILE A 60 3.85 0.57 8.92
C ILE A 60 4.79 -0.57 8.52
N GLU A 61 5.71 -0.91 9.41
CA GLU A 61 6.59 -2.08 9.27
C GLU A 61 6.16 -3.17 10.25
N ILE A 62 5.99 -4.39 9.76
CA ILE A 62 5.60 -5.55 10.55
C ILE A 62 6.68 -6.61 10.37
N THR A 63 7.51 -6.74 11.40
CA THR A 63 8.48 -7.82 11.50
C THR A 63 8.01 -8.87 12.50
N TRP A 64 8.87 -9.86 12.78
CA TRP A 64 8.63 -10.83 13.86
C TRP A 64 8.34 -10.16 15.22
N TYR A 65 8.85 -8.95 15.48
CA TYR A 65 8.61 -8.24 16.74
C TYR A 65 7.18 -7.67 16.82
N GLU A 66 6.69 -7.09 15.73
CA GLU A 66 5.37 -6.44 15.64
C GLU A 66 4.24 -7.42 15.36
N ALA A 67 4.52 -8.63 14.86
CA ALA A 67 3.53 -9.64 14.47
C ALA A 67 2.45 -9.91 15.55
N LYS A 68 2.80 -9.86 16.84
CA LYS A 68 1.85 -10.01 17.96
C LYS A 68 0.83 -8.86 18.10
N TYR A 69 1.09 -7.70 17.50
CA TYR A 69 0.26 -6.49 17.59
C TYR A 69 -0.61 -6.25 16.36
N VAL A 70 -0.55 -7.11 15.34
CA VAL A 70 -1.30 -6.95 14.08
C VAL A 70 -2.82 -6.84 14.26
N HIS A 71 -3.37 -7.40 15.33
CA HIS A 71 -4.79 -7.28 15.68
C HIS A 71 -5.25 -5.82 15.85
N LYS A 72 -4.33 -4.89 16.13
CA LYS A 72 -4.64 -3.45 16.26
C LYS A 72 -4.92 -2.78 14.91
N LEU A 73 -4.53 -3.42 13.81
CA LEU A 73 -4.84 -2.96 12.45
C LEU A 73 -6.26 -3.36 12.01
N SER A 74 -6.96 -4.17 12.81
CA SER A 74 -8.28 -4.70 12.44
C SER A 74 -9.34 -3.63 12.18
N ASN A 75 -9.25 -2.45 12.80
CA ASN A 75 -10.19 -1.35 12.62
C ASN A 75 -9.73 -0.31 11.59
N VAL A 76 -8.50 -0.44 11.07
CA VAL A 76 -7.89 0.55 10.20
C VAL A 76 -8.54 0.48 8.83
N LYS A 77 -9.00 1.64 8.35
CA LYS A 77 -9.60 1.85 7.03
C LYS A 77 -8.68 2.59 6.07
N TRP A 78 -7.83 3.46 6.61
CA TRP A 78 -6.95 4.33 5.83
C TRP A 78 -5.51 4.22 6.32
N ILE A 79 -4.58 4.02 5.40
CA ILE A 79 -3.14 4.13 5.65
C ILE A 79 -2.59 5.23 4.73
N PHE A 80 -2.09 6.30 5.32
CA PHE A 80 -1.39 7.39 4.64
C PHE A 80 0.12 7.16 4.74
N GLY A 81 0.60 6.11 4.05
CA GLY A 81 1.96 5.58 4.11
C GLY A 81 2.07 4.24 3.38
N THR A 82 3.15 3.50 3.62
CA THR A 82 3.36 2.12 3.15
C THR A 82 2.96 1.09 4.20
N LEU A 83 2.79 -0.16 3.76
CA LEU A 83 2.58 -1.32 4.62
C LEU A 83 3.57 -2.43 4.25
N GLU A 84 4.48 -2.75 5.15
CA GLU A 84 5.61 -3.64 4.92
C GLU A 84 5.52 -4.84 5.88
N PHE A 85 5.65 -6.06 5.34
CA PHE A 85 5.69 -7.31 6.07
C PHE A 85 6.99 -8.02 5.78
N GLU A 86 7.90 -8.07 6.75
CA GLU A 86 9.23 -8.64 6.56
C GLU A 86 9.57 -9.67 7.63
N SER A 87 9.96 -10.89 7.21
CA SER A 87 10.51 -11.91 8.11
C SER A 87 9.62 -12.20 9.34
N THR A 88 8.30 -12.19 9.16
CA THR A 88 7.32 -12.50 10.21
C THR A 88 7.12 -14.02 10.35
N ASP A 89 6.55 -14.43 11.47
CA ASP A 89 6.10 -15.81 11.73
C ASP A 89 4.62 -16.04 11.39
N LEU A 90 3.95 -15.05 10.79
CA LEU A 90 2.54 -15.11 10.42
C LEU A 90 2.27 -16.20 9.38
N VAL A 91 1.18 -16.94 9.58
CA VAL A 91 0.69 -17.95 8.63
C VAL A 91 -0.30 -17.35 7.62
N SER A 92 -1.07 -16.35 8.06
CA SER A 92 -2.02 -15.59 7.25
C SER A 92 -1.95 -14.09 7.58
N ILE A 93 -2.19 -13.27 6.56
CA ILE A 93 -2.57 -11.87 6.71
C ILE A 93 -4.04 -11.77 6.33
N ASP A 94 -4.92 -11.80 7.33
CA ASP A 94 -6.39 -11.78 7.18
C ASP A 94 -7.07 -10.82 8.16
N PHE A 95 -6.28 -10.03 8.88
CA PHE A 95 -6.72 -9.04 9.85
C PHE A 95 -6.97 -7.65 9.22
N LEU A 96 -6.70 -7.46 7.93
CA LEU A 96 -6.87 -6.19 7.21
C LEU A 96 -8.27 -6.03 6.59
N ASN A 97 -9.29 -6.69 7.14
CA ASN A 97 -10.63 -6.71 6.55
C ASN A 97 -11.28 -5.33 6.47
N ASN A 98 -10.92 -4.37 7.31
CA ASN A 98 -11.47 -3.02 7.23
C ASN A 98 -10.65 -2.07 6.36
N LEU A 99 -9.49 -2.49 5.86
CA LEU A 99 -8.62 -1.62 5.07
C LEU A 99 -9.27 -1.32 3.72
N GLU A 100 -9.59 -0.05 3.49
CA GLU A 100 -10.27 0.42 2.29
C GLU A 100 -9.34 1.23 1.38
N TYR A 101 -8.32 1.91 1.94
CA TYR A 101 -7.48 2.83 1.19
C TYR A 101 -6.03 2.85 1.68
N ILE A 102 -5.09 2.87 0.74
CA ILE A 102 -3.67 3.12 1.00
C ILE A 102 -3.19 4.27 0.11
N ALA A 103 -2.60 5.28 0.70
CA ALA A 103 -2.05 6.43 0.01
C ALA A 103 -0.60 6.68 0.44
N SER A 104 0.31 5.89 -0.13
CA SER A 104 1.74 6.12 0.03
C SER A 104 2.14 7.32 -0.81
N LEU A 105 2.77 8.33 -0.19
CA LEU A 105 3.30 9.48 -0.93
C LEU A 105 4.67 9.19 -1.57
N GLY A 106 5.35 8.15 -1.09
CA GLY A 106 6.70 7.77 -1.51
C GLY A 106 7.75 8.73 -0.98
N ASN A 107 8.61 8.24 -0.11
CA ASN A 107 9.93 8.84 0.06
C ASN A 107 10.85 8.19 -0.96
N TYR A 108 11.53 8.98 -1.80
CA TYR A 108 12.60 8.44 -2.62
C TYR A 108 13.67 7.90 -1.67
N ARG A 109 13.83 6.57 -1.60
CA ARG A 109 14.96 5.98 -0.91
C ARG A 109 16.13 6.05 -1.88
N GLU A 110 17.17 6.80 -1.52
CA GLU A 110 18.41 6.84 -2.30
C GLU A 110 18.86 5.40 -2.58
N ASN A 111 19.05 5.07 -3.86
CA ASN A 111 19.43 3.75 -4.38
C ASN A 111 18.32 2.68 -4.47
N GLN A 112 17.07 2.95 -4.09
CA GLN A 112 15.95 1.99 -4.23
C GLN A 112 14.74 2.53 -4.99
N GLY A 113 14.70 3.84 -5.29
CA GLY A 113 13.59 4.44 -6.03
C GLY A 113 12.38 4.70 -5.15
N TYR A 114 11.20 4.77 -5.77
CA TYR A 114 9.94 4.97 -5.05
C TYR A 114 9.44 3.64 -4.48
N GLN A 115 9.08 3.62 -3.20
CA GLN A 115 8.54 2.43 -2.55
C GLN A 115 7.12 2.10 -3.06
N GLU A 116 6.86 0.81 -3.20
CA GLU A 116 5.53 0.23 -3.39
C GLU A 116 4.62 0.54 -2.20
N ALA A 117 3.30 0.50 -2.42
CA ALA A 117 2.35 0.75 -1.33
C ALA A 117 2.32 -0.41 -0.32
N ILE A 118 2.52 -1.65 -0.79
CA ILE A 118 2.61 -2.84 0.05
C ILE A 118 3.83 -3.67 -0.34
N VAL A 119 4.62 -4.07 0.65
CA VAL A 119 5.81 -4.91 0.48
C VAL A 119 5.67 -6.14 1.38
N VAL A 120 5.85 -7.35 0.82
CA VAL A 120 5.76 -8.60 1.57
C VAL A 120 6.98 -9.46 1.24
N THR A 121 7.93 -9.54 2.16
CA THR A 121 9.23 -10.18 1.93
C THR A 121 9.61 -11.18 3.00
N ASN A 122 10.21 -12.30 2.59
CA ASN A 122 10.85 -13.26 3.49
C ASN A 122 9.94 -13.87 4.58
N ASN A 123 8.63 -14.00 4.34
CA ASN A 123 7.70 -14.57 5.33
C ASN A 123 7.50 -16.08 5.09
N GLN A 124 8.44 -16.91 5.56
CA GLN A 124 8.52 -18.36 5.22
C GLN A 124 7.32 -19.22 5.68
N ASN A 125 6.48 -18.71 6.58
CA ASN A 125 5.28 -19.41 7.05
C ASN A 125 3.99 -18.92 6.36
N LEU A 126 4.07 -17.82 5.61
CA LEU A 126 2.92 -17.14 5.05
C LEU A 126 2.35 -17.94 3.88
N THR A 127 1.07 -18.31 4.00
CA THR A 127 0.35 -19.08 2.98
C THR A 127 -0.84 -18.34 2.39
N LYS A 128 -1.25 -17.22 3.01
CA LYS A 128 -2.43 -16.46 2.62
C LYS A 128 -2.25 -14.96 2.87
N PHE A 129 -2.72 -14.15 1.93
CA PHE A 129 -2.69 -12.69 2.01
C PHE A 129 -4.02 -12.10 1.53
N ASP A 130 -4.79 -11.49 2.43
CA ASP A 130 -6.12 -10.96 2.16
C ASP A 130 -6.25 -9.48 2.52
N ILE A 131 -6.77 -8.70 1.58
CA ILE A 131 -7.16 -7.28 1.74
C ILE A 131 -8.52 -7.03 1.06
N PRO A 132 -9.58 -7.74 1.48
CA PRO A 132 -10.77 -7.97 0.67
C PRO A 132 -11.60 -6.71 0.40
N ASN A 133 -11.46 -5.67 1.22
CA ASN A 133 -12.24 -4.44 1.12
C ASN A 133 -11.44 -3.25 0.57
N LEU A 134 -10.25 -3.48 0.03
CA LEU A 134 -9.44 -2.43 -0.57
C LEU A 134 -10.16 -1.83 -1.79
N LYS A 135 -10.39 -0.51 -1.76
CA LYS A 135 -11.16 0.23 -2.76
C LYS A 135 -10.28 1.03 -3.71
N ASN A 136 -9.17 1.59 -3.22
CA ASN A 136 -8.25 2.36 -4.03
C ASN A 136 -6.84 2.40 -3.40
N VAL A 137 -5.82 2.51 -4.25
CA VAL A 137 -4.42 2.67 -3.83
C VAL A 137 -3.78 3.81 -4.61
N ARG A 138 -3.03 4.63 -3.89
CA ARG A 138 -2.08 5.56 -4.45
C ARG A 138 -0.68 5.09 -4.07
N SER A 139 0.07 4.71 -5.09
CA SER A 139 1.49 4.41 -5.04
C SER A 139 2.24 5.34 -6.00
N PRO A 140 3.43 5.84 -5.62
CA PRO A 140 4.35 6.53 -6.53
C PRO A 140 4.93 5.58 -7.61
N SER A 141 5.00 4.28 -7.33
CA SER A 141 5.44 3.23 -8.26
C SER A 141 4.25 2.61 -8.99
N SER A 142 4.42 2.23 -10.27
CA SER A 142 3.42 1.40 -10.98
C SER A 142 3.32 0.00 -10.39
N VAL A 143 4.40 -0.47 -9.75
CA VAL A 143 4.33 -1.64 -8.89
C VAL A 143 3.70 -1.19 -7.58
N TRP A 144 2.50 -1.67 -7.29
CA TRP A 144 1.80 -1.27 -6.06
C TRP A 144 1.99 -2.29 -4.93
N MET A 145 2.23 -3.56 -5.29
CA MET A 145 2.61 -4.62 -4.37
C MET A 145 3.87 -5.34 -4.83
N TYR A 146 4.77 -5.60 -3.91
CA TYR A 146 5.99 -6.37 -4.14
C TYR A 146 6.05 -7.59 -3.21
N PHE A 147 6.07 -8.79 -3.79
CA PHE A 147 6.24 -10.04 -3.08
C PHE A 147 7.59 -10.66 -3.44
N ARG A 148 8.40 -11.02 -2.44
CA ARG A 148 9.70 -11.69 -2.69
C ARG A 148 10.09 -12.65 -1.59
N MET A 149 10.68 -13.78 -1.95
CA MET A 149 11.22 -14.75 -0.98
C MET A 149 10.14 -15.27 -0.02
N ASN A 150 8.89 -15.37 -0.47
CA ASN A 150 7.81 -16.01 0.28
C ASN A 150 7.61 -17.46 -0.22
N PRO A 151 6.90 -18.32 0.53
CA PRO A 151 6.67 -19.70 0.12
C PRO A 151 5.95 -19.82 -1.23
N PRO A 152 6.28 -20.82 -2.06
CA PRO A 152 5.60 -21.04 -3.35
C PRO A 152 4.07 -21.23 -3.23
N ALA A 153 3.59 -21.71 -2.08
CA ALA A 153 2.17 -21.83 -1.80
C ALA A 153 1.45 -20.48 -1.82
N LEU A 154 2.07 -19.43 -1.27
CA LEU A 154 1.53 -18.06 -1.34
C LEU A 154 1.54 -17.55 -2.78
N ASN A 155 2.64 -17.74 -3.51
CA ASN A 155 2.74 -17.27 -4.90
C ASN A 155 1.61 -17.87 -5.77
N LYS A 156 1.32 -19.16 -5.59
CA LYS A 156 0.21 -19.82 -6.29
C LYS A 156 -1.13 -19.16 -5.97
N TYR A 157 -1.37 -18.85 -4.69
CA TYR A 157 -2.58 -18.14 -4.26
C TYR A 157 -2.68 -16.74 -4.90
N LEU A 158 -1.60 -15.96 -4.86
CA LEU A 158 -1.58 -14.57 -5.35
C LEU A 158 -1.84 -14.47 -6.86
N ILE A 159 -1.33 -15.42 -7.66
CA ILE A 159 -1.51 -15.42 -9.12
C ILE A 159 -2.99 -15.63 -9.50
N GLU A 160 -3.74 -16.37 -8.69
CA GLU A 160 -5.17 -16.61 -8.90
C GLU A 160 -6.03 -15.40 -8.48
N GLU A 161 -5.48 -14.47 -7.69
CA GLU A 161 -6.19 -13.30 -7.19
C GLU A 161 -6.08 -12.07 -8.11
N THR A 162 -7.08 -11.93 -8.99
CA THR A 162 -7.17 -10.78 -9.92
C THR A 162 -7.17 -9.41 -9.22
N SER A 163 -7.73 -9.35 -8.01
CA SER A 163 -7.75 -8.14 -7.17
C SER A 163 -6.37 -7.73 -6.67
N ILE A 164 -5.39 -8.64 -6.69
CA ILE A 164 -3.99 -8.37 -6.33
C ILE A 164 -3.18 -8.07 -7.60
N CYS A 165 -3.29 -8.93 -8.62
CA CYS A 165 -2.41 -8.84 -9.78
C CYS A 165 -2.64 -7.57 -10.62
N ASN A 166 -3.90 -7.20 -10.91
CA ASN A 166 -4.24 -6.07 -11.78
C ASN A 166 -5.50 -5.34 -11.24
N PRO A 167 -5.39 -4.64 -10.09
CA PRO A 167 -6.55 -4.16 -9.34
C PRO A 167 -7.31 -3.00 -10.01
N TYR A 168 -6.62 -2.11 -10.71
CA TYR A 168 -7.14 -0.82 -11.11
C TYR A 168 -6.90 -0.56 -12.59
N LYS A 169 -7.95 -0.13 -13.28
CA LYS A 169 -7.92 0.28 -14.67
C LYS A 169 -8.22 1.77 -14.82
N ASP A 170 -7.77 2.35 -15.91
CA ASP A 170 -8.09 3.71 -16.30
C ASP A 170 -9.59 3.91 -16.58
N VAL A 171 -9.99 5.16 -16.80
CA VAL A 171 -11.40 5.54 -17.01
C VAL A 171 -12.02 4.92 -18.27
N SER A 172 -11.21 4.51 -19.25
CA SER A 172 -11.63 3.77 -20.44
C SER A 172 -11.65 2.25 -20.24
N ASN A 173 -11.17 1.75 -19.09
CA ASN A 173 -11.06 0.33 -18.77
C ASN A 173 -10.08 -0.45 -19.70
N GLU A 174 -9.15 0.28 -20.33
CA GLU A 174 -8.21 -0.22 -21.34
C GLU A 174 -6.82 -0.47 -20.78
N THR A 175 -6.39 0.34 -19.80
CA THR A 175 -5.03 0.28 -19.25
C THR A 175 -5.06 -0.04 -17.76
N ASN A 176 -4.28 -1.03 -17.33
CA ASN A 176 -4.03 -1.24 -15.90
C ASN A 176 -3.16 -0.09 -15.37
N LEU A 177 -3.57 0.53 -14.26
CA LEU A 177 -2.85 1.64 -13.64
C LEU A 177 -1.73 1.15 -12.72
N TYR A 178 -1.88 -0.06 -12.18
CA TYR A 178 -0.98 -0.68 -11.22
C TYR A 178 -0.87 -2.19 -11.49
N VAL A 179 0.28 -2.75 -11.10
CA VAL A 179 0.55 -4.19 -11.17
C VAL A 179 1.29 -4.69 -9.94
N ALA A 180 1.02 -5.92 -9.50
CA ALA A 180 1.81 -6.56 -8.46
C ALA A 180 3.02 -7.29 -9.07
N THR A 181 4.06 -7.53 -8.28
CA THR A 181 5.18 -8.39 -8.68
C THR A 181 5.39 -9.51 -7.67
N ILE A 182 5.71 -10.70 -8.16
CA ILE A 182 5.96 -11.90 -7.37
C ILE A 182 7.32 -12.46 -7.79
N ASP A 183 8.27 -12.49 -6.86
CA ASP A 183 9.66 -12.90 -7.09
C ASP A 183 10.34 -12.20 -8.28
N GLY A 184 9.97 -10.93 -8.51
CA GLY A 184 10.49 -10.10 -9.59
C GLY A 184 9.76 -10.24 -10.92
N GLU A 185 8.77 -11.13 -11.01
CA GLU A 185 7.92 -11.27 -12.19
C GLU A 185 6.61 -10.50 -12.02
N SER A 186 6.16 -9.86 -13.10
CA SER A 186 4.90 -9.14 -13.11
C SER A 186 3.71 -10.10 -13.14
N CYS A 187 2.74 -9.81 -12.28
CA CYS A 187 1.51 -10.58 -12.15
C CYS A 187 0.72 -10.61 -13.48
N GLY A 188 0.21 -11.78 -13.85
CA GLY A 188 -0.63 -11.95 -15.05
C GLY A 188 0.09 -11.74 -16.38
N GLY A 189 1.42 -11.80 -16.43
CA GLY A 189 2.21 -11.72 -17.66
C GLY A 189 2.26 -10.33 -18.32
N THR A 190 1.87 -9.28 -17.59
CA THR A 190 1.90 -7.90 -18.10
C THR A 190 3.34 -7.38 -18.07
N SER A 191 3.83 -6.73 -19.12
CA SER A 191 5.19 -6.19 -19.10
C SER A 191 5.25 -4.96 -18.21
N LEU A 192 6.31 -4.80 -17.40
CA LEU A 192 6.52 -3.57 -16.62
C LEU A 192 6.64 -2.33 -17.53
N ASN A 193 7.14 -2.51 -18.75
CA ASN A 193 7.26 -1.45 -19.75
C ASN A 193 5.88 -0.87 -20.15
N ASP A 194 4.79 -1.64 -20.01
CA ASP A 194 3.44 -1.18 -20.35
C ASP A 194 2.93 -0.08 -19.39
N PHE A 195 3.60 0.09 -18.23
CA PHE A 195 3.26 1.06 -17.20
C PHE A 195 4.19 2.27 -17.13
N GLU A 196 5.32 2.25 -17.85
CA GLU A 196 6.27 3.36 -17.91
C GLU A 196 5.91 4.39 -19.01
N ASP A 197 5.26 3.94 -20.09
CA ASP A 197 5.10 4.73 -21.32
C ASP A 197 3.75 5.48 -21.46
N LYS A 198 2.80 5.26 -20.53
CA LYS A 198 1.43 5.84 -20.61
C LYS A 198 1.17 7.04 -19.70
N THR A 199 2.18 7.53 -18.97
CA THR A 199 2.07 8.75 -18.14
C THR A 199 2.30 10.07 -18.91
N LEU A 200 2.46 10.02 -20.23
CA LEU A 200 2.44 11.20 -21.08
C LEU A 200 1.00 11.50 -21.49
N PHE A 201 0.45 12.58 -20.92
CA PHE A 201 -0.82 13.19 -21.31
C PHE A 201 -1.06 13.10 -22.82
N ARG A 202 -2.19 12.51 -23.21
CA ARG A 202 -2.95 12.91 -24.40
C ARG A 202 -4.23 13.59 -23.95
#